data_AF-A0A2V1D0Y4-F1
#
_entry.id   AF-A0A2V1D0Y4-F1
#
_cell.length_a   1.000
_cell.length_b   1.000
_cell.length_c   1.000
_cell.angle_alpha   90.00
_cell.angle_beta   90.00
_cell.angle_gamma   90.00
#
_symmetry.space_group_name_H-M   'P 1'
#
loop_
_entity.id
_entity.type
_entity.pdbx_description
1 polymer ?
#
loop_
_entity_poly.entity_id
_entity_poly.type
_entity_poly.pdbx_seq_one_letter_code
_entity_poly.pdbx_strand_id
1 'polypeptide(L)'
;MRFCRSYRAVLVLPLLHSVASHAANLASLAAKYPPSTLPAPEGLHLKYVVLGKDNDLWLGSHFFTQIDANASLPTFSLDRAQESPFPVAIVSKQEAADAPGCTCCSPMCENNVQWLRLVDDNDMSVGNIDTVYRVETAGGSRPATCKGQEKAFEVPYTAQYWMYSNET
;
A
#
# COMPACT_ATOMS: atom_id res chain seq x y z
N MET A 1 22.22 18.74 -10.78
CA MET A 1 21.90 17.65 -9.81
C MET A 1 21.37 16.46 -10.61
N ARG A 2 22.00 15.28 -10.52
CA ARG A 2 21.55 14.08 -11.25
C ARG A 2 20.57 13.31 -10.36
N PHE A 3 19.34 13.16 -10.83
CA PHE A 3 18.31 12.34 -10.19
C PHE A 3 18.63 10.85 -10.40
N CYS A 4 18.41 10.00 -9.38
CA CYS A 4 18.70 8.57 -9.47
C CYS A 4 17.65 7.93 -10.38
N ARG A 5 18.05 7.59 -11.61
CA ARG A 5 17.16 7.05 -12.65
C ARG A 5 16.79 5.57 -12.46
N SER A 6 17.45 4.86 -11.55
CA SER A 6 17.25 3.42 -11.35
C SER A 6 17.35 3.09 -9.85
N TYR A 7 16.26 3.26 -9.12
CA TYR A 7 16.11 2.79 -7.73
C TYR A 7 14.82 1.97 -7.63
N ARG A 8 14.82 0.93 -6.80
CA ARG A 8 13.63 0.10 -6.55
C ARG A 8 13.32 0.15 -5.06
N ALA A 9 12.10 0.54 -4.70
CA ALA A 9 11.63 0.38 -3.33
C ALA A 9 11.38 -1.12 -3.09
N VAL A 10 12.02 -1.69 -2.07
CA VAL A 10 11.87 -3.08 -1.67
C VAL A 10 11.32 -3.13 -0.28
N LEU A 11 10.28 -3.93 -0.11
CA LEU A 11 9.58 -4.04 1.14
C LEU A 11 10.50 -4.68 2.24
N VAL A 12 10.83 -3.98 3.33
CA VAL A 12 11.72 -4.39 4.43
C VAL A 12 11.14 -3.97 5.78
N LEU A 13 10.90 -4.92 6.70
CA LEU A 13 10.14 -4.74 7.94
C LEU A 13 10.92 -4.23 9.15
N PRO A 14 10.35 -3.32 9.96
CA PRO A 14 10.50 -3.34 11.41
C PRO A 14 9.34 -4.08 12.08
N LEU A 15 9.65 -4.81 13.15
CA LEU A 15 8.69 -5.46 14.06
C LEU A 15 7.77 -4.42 14.70
N LEU A 16 6.62 -4.15 14.08
CA LEU A 16 5.50 -3.46 14.71
C LEU A 16 4.24 -4.31 14.52
N HIS A 17 3.85 -4.94 15.63
CA HIS A 17 2.64 -5.68 15.92
C HIS A 17 1.69 -5.92 14.73
N SER A 18 1.76 -7.15 14.21
CA SER A 18 0.83 -7.77 13.28
C SER A 18 -0.63 -7.49 13.64
N VAL A 19 -1.37 -6.84 12.72
CA VAL A 19 -2.84 -6.89 12.70
C VAL A 19 -3.32 -7.31 11.32
N ALA A 20 -2.81 -8.44 10.84
CA ALA A 20 -3.50 -9.15 9.76
C ALA A 20 -4.64 -9.92 10.43
N SER A 21 -5.79 -9.28 10.57
CA SER A 21 -7.00 -9.96 11.02
C SER A 21 -8.04 -9.86 9.92
N HIS A 22 -8.64 -10.99 9.55
CA HIS A 22 -10.08 -11.00 9.30
C HIS A 22 -10.70 -10.51 10.61
N ALA A 23 -10.72 -9.19 10.80
CA ALA A 23 -10.96 -8.64 12.12
C ALA A 23 -12.36 -9.06 12.51
N ALA A 24 -12.49 -9.79 13.63
CA ALA A 24 -13.79 -10.07 14.26
C ALA A 24 -14.59 -8.77 14.52
N ASN A 25 -13.97 -7.60 14.35
CA ASN A 25 -14.62 -6.30 14.31
C ASN A 25 -13.95 -5.36 13.27
N LEU A 26 -14.31 -5.49 11.99
CA LEU A 26 -13.87 -4.59 10.91
C LEU A 26 -14.24 -3.13 11.17
N ALA A 27 -15.36 -2.86 11.84
CA ALA A 27 -15.77 -1.50 12.20
C ALA A 27 -14.82 -0.84 13.20
N SER A 28 -14.38 -1.60 14.22
CA SER A 28 -13.38 -1.13 15.19
C SER A 28 -12.02 -0.90 14.54
N LEU A 29 -11.67 -1.68 13.51
CA LEU A 29 -10.44 -1.48 12.75
C LEU A 29 -10.54 -0.27 11.82
N ALA A 30 -11.67 -0.08 11.13
CA ALA A 30 -11.94 1.10 10.31
C ALA A 30 -11.80 2.41 11.10
N ALA A 31 -12.23 2.42 12.36
CA ALA A 31 -12.05 3.56 13.27
C ALA A 31 -10.58 3.88 13.61
N LYS A 32 -9.64 2.98 13.31
CA LYS A 32 -8.18 3.19 13.48
C LYS A 32 -7.49 3.67 12.21
N TYR A 33 -8.24 3.92 11.12
CA TYR A 33 -7.66 4.50 9.91
C TYR A 33 -6.92 5.80 10.27
N PRO A 34 -5.64 5.94 9.90
CA PRO A 34 -4.83 7.04 10.37
C PRO A 34 -5.29 8.38 9.75
N PRO A 35 -5.27 9.48 10.52
CA PRO A 35 -5.63 10.79 10.00
C PRO A 35 -4.66 11.19 8.89
N SER A 36 -5.19 11.71 7.77
CA SER A 36 -4.39 12.18 6.65
C SER A 36 -5.15 13.23 5.84
N THR A 37 -4.48 13.77 4.81
CA THR A 37 -5.10 14.64 3.81
C THR A 37 -5.72 13.87 2.64
N LEU A 38 -5.64 12.52 2.64
CA LEU A 38 -6.39 11.71 1.68
C LEU A 38 -7.89 11.83 1.98
N PRO A 39 -8.77 11.69 0.95
CA PRO A 39 -10.18 11.51 1.18
C PRO A 39 -10.41 10.37 2.18
N ALA A 40 -11.23 10.63 3.20
CA ALA A 40 -11.62 9.58 4.14
C ALA A 40 -12.42 8.49 3.38
N PRO A 41 -12.32 7.22 3.79
CA PRO A 41 -13.07 6.12 3.18
C PRO A 41 -14.57 6.16 3.58
N GLU A 42 -15.22 7.31 3.42
CA GLU A 42 -16.63 7.51 3.73
C GLU A 42 -17.51 6.68 2.79
N GLY A 43 -18.48 5.97 3.36
CA GLY A 43 -19.37 5.08 2.59
C GLY A 43 -18.71 3.79 2.09
N LEU A 44 -17.44 3.55 2.42
CA LEU A 44 -16.72 2.33 2.05
C LEU A 44 -16.69 1.32 3.19
N HIS A 45 -16.80 0.03 2.85
CA HIS A 45 -16.73 -1.08 3.78
C HIS A 45 -15.31 -1.64 3.81
N LEU A 46 -14.64 -1.55 4.97
CA LEU A 46 -13.34 -2.19 5.16
C LEU A 46 -13.47 -3.70 5.05
N LYS A 47 -12.72 -4.32 4.14
CA LYS A 47 -12.68 -5.78 3.96
C LYS A 47 -11.38 -6.38 4.52
N TYR A 48 -10.23 -5.73 4.25
CA TYR A 48 -8.93 -6.24 4.68
C TYR A 48 -7.97 -5.13 5.11
N VAL A 49 -7.07 -5.47 6.04
CA VAL A 49 -5.85 -4.69 6.32
C VAL A 49 -4.66 -5.65 6.21
N VAL A 50 -3.75 -5.34 5.30
CA VAL A 50 -2.60 -6.19 4.98
C VAL A 50 -1.30 -5.44 5.23
N LEU A 51 -0.41 -6.06 6.00
CA LEU A 51 0.96 -5.60 6.17
C LEU A 51 1.86 -6.28 5.14
N GLY A 52 2.85 -5.55 4.65
CA GLY A 52 3.89 -6.13 3.81
C GLY A 52 4.71 -7.20 4.53
N LYS A 53 4.27 -8.46 4.36
CA LYS A 53 4.88 -9.77 4.68
C LYS A 53 5.82 -9.87 5.89
N ASP A 54 5.29 -10.38 7.01
CA ASP A 54 5.96 -11.47 7.75
C ASP A 54 4.94 -12.48 8.34
N ASN A 55 5.01 -13.69 7.77
CA ASN A 55 5.05 -15.03 8.37
C ASN A 55 3.93 -15.59 9.27
N ASP A 56 2.73 -15.01 9.36
CA ASP A 56 1.57 -15.80 9.82
C ASP A 56 0.25 -15.59 9.07
N LEU A 57 0.11 -14.52 8.28
CA LEU A 57 -1.05 -14.35 7.41
C LEU A 57 -0.67 -13.70 6.08
N TRP A 58 -0.18 -14.53 5.17
CA TRP A 58 -0.05 -14.19 3.75
C TRP A 58 -1.45 -14.29 3.13
N LEU A 59 -2.08 -13.15 2.80
CA LEU A 59 -3.38 -13.13 2.12
C LEU A 59 -3.28 -13.18 0.59
N GLY A 60 -2.14 -12.78 0.02
CA GLY A 60 -1.86 -12.98 -1.40
C GLY A 60 -0.67 -12.19 -1.93
N SER A 61 -0.71 -11.83 -3.21
CA SER A 61 0.41 -11.25 -3.96
C SER A 61 0.12 -9.82 -4.43
N HIS A 62 1.14 -8.96 -4.40
CA HIS A 62 1.11 -7.62 -4.98
C HIS A 62 2.08 -7.54 -6.17
N PHE A 63 1.59 -7.13 -7.32
CA PHE A 63 2.36 -6.98 -8.56
C PHE A 63 1.76 -5.88 -9.42
N PHE A 64 2.34 -5.63 -10.60
CA PHE A 64 1.81 -4.68 -11.57
C PHE A 64 1.33 -5.45 -12.78
N THR A 65 0.02 -5.42 -13.06
CA THR A 65 -0.54 -5.99 -14.29
C THR A 65 -0.32 -5.00 -15.43
N GLN A 66 0.27 -5.48 -16.52
CA GLN A 66 0.36 -4.68 -17.74
C GLN A 66 -1.03 -4.57 -18.37
N ILE A 67 -1.51 -3.33 -18.56
CA ILE A 67 -2.82 -3.05 -19.17
C ILE A 67 -2.66 -2.74 -20.65
N ASP A 68 -1.57 -2.06 -21.02
CA ASP A 68 -1.20 -1.83 -22.41
C ASP A 68 0.33 -1.72 -22.59
N ALA A 69 0.78 -1.33 -23.78
CA ALA A 69 2.20 -1.21 -24.10
C ALA A 69 2.97 -0.20 -23.23
N ASN A 70 2.28 0.75 -22.59
CA ASN A 70 2.85 1.89 -21.87
C ASN A 70 2.37 1.99 -20.41
N ALA A 71 1.36 1.22 -20.01
CA ALA A 71 0.74 1.31 -18.69
C ALA A 71 0.70 -0.04 -17.97
N SER A 72 0.98 0.01 -16.67
CA SER A 72 0.70 -1.08 -15.75
C SER A 72 0.01 -0.54 -14.49
N LEU A 73 -0.88 -1.35 -13.93
CA LEU A 73 -1.66 -1.00 -12.75
C LEU A 73 -1.26 -1.87 -11.56
N PRO A 74 -1.16 -1.29 -10.36
CA PRO A 74 -1.11 -2.03 -9.11
C PRO A 74 -2.22 -3.09 -9.03
N THR A 75 -1.81 -4.34 -8.80
CA THR A 75 -2.70 -5.48 -8.62
C THR A 75 -2.46 -6.10 -7.25
N PHE A 76 -3.55 -6.33 -6.52
CA PHE A 76 -3.58 -7.03 -5.24
C PHE A 76 -4.44 -8.29 -5.41
N SER A 77 -3.79 -9.43 -5.59
CA SER A 77 -4.47 -10.73 -5.71
C SER A 77 -4.49 -11.39 -4.34
N LEU A 78 -5.64 -11.51 -3.70
CA LEU A 78 -5.83 -12.15 -2.40
C LEU A 78 -6.24 -13.62 -2.56
N ASP A 79 -5.40 -14.41 -3.24
CA ASP A 79 -5.64 -15.82 -3.59
C ASP A 79 -5.69 -16.76 -2.37
N ARG A 80 -5.37 -16.26 -1.18
CA ARG A 80 -5.45 -17.00 0.08
C ARG A 80 -6.51 -16.46 1.03
N ALA A 81 -7.26 -15.42 0.64
CA ALA A 81 -8.51 -15.11 1.31
C ALA A 81 -9.48 -16.27 1.03
N GLN A 82 -10.16 -16.77 2.07
CA GLN A 82 -11.13 -17.87 1.92
C GLN A 82 -12.47 -17.33 1.37
N GLU A 83 -12.43 -16.64 0.24
CA GLU A 83 -13.57 -16.02 -0.43
C GLU A 83 -13.69 -16.52 -1.88
N SER A 84 -14.93 -16.55 -2.40
CA SER A 84 -15.23 -17.00 -3.76
C SER A 84 -16.14 -15.98 -4.45
N PRO A 85 -15.73 -15.37 -5.58
CA PRO A 85 -14.41 -15.51 -6.22
C PRO A 85 -13.29 -14.95 -5.33
N PHE A 86 -12.05 -15.39 -5.56
CA PHE A 86 -10.90 -14.82 -4.86
C PHE A 86 -10.77 -13.32 -5.18
N PRO A 87 -10.61 -12.44 -4.18
CA PRO A 87 -10.50 -11.02 -4.43
C PRO A 87 -9.24 -10.67 -5.22
N VAL A 88 -9.41 -9.88 -6.28
CA VAL A 88 -8.33 -9.30 -7.09
C VAL A 88 -8.66 -7.83 -7.30
N ALA A 89 -7.89 -6.94 -6.68
CA ALA A 89 -8.04 -5.50 -6.90
C ALA A 89 -7.03 -5.04 -7.96
N ILE A 90 -7.49 -4.51 -9.09
CA ILE A 90 -6.66 -3.89 -10.12
C ILE A 90 -7.00 -2.40 -10.12
N VAL A 91 -6.09 -1.58 -9.60
CA VAL A 91 -6.42 -0.22 -9.18
C VAL A 91 -5.44 0.80 -9.74
N SER A 92 -5.93 1.99 -10.05
CA SER A 92 -5.15 3.13 -10.52
C SER A 92 -4.94 4.16 -9.42
N LYS A 93 -3.83 4.90 -9.48
CA LYS A 93 -3.54 5.96 -8.49
C LYS A 93 -4.44 7.16 -8.74
N GLN A 94 -5.24 7.52 -7.74
CA GLN A 94 -6.13 8.69 -7.80
C GLN A 94 -5.57 9.86 -7.00
N GLU A 95 -5.12 9.62 -5.76
CA GLU A 95 -4.57 10.66 -4.90
C GLU A 95 -3.27 10.22 -4.23
N ALA A 96 -2.49 11.22 -3.84
CA ALA A 96 -1.33 11.06 -3.00
C ALA A 96 -1.34 12.10 -1.89
N ALA A 97 -0.89 11.68 -0.71
CA ALA A 97 -0.58 12.55 0.40
C ALA A 97 0.85 12.26 0.84
N ASP A 98 1.54 13.29 1.30
CA ASP A 98 2.81 13.05 1.99
C ASP A 98 2.52 12.28 3.26
N ALA A 99 3.33 11.24 3.52
CA ALA A 99 3.26 10.53 4.79
C ALA A 99 3.47 11.53 5.93
N PRO A 100 2.69 11.46 7.02
CA PRO A 100 2.90 12.33 8.17
C PRO A 100 4.36 12.26 8.61
N GLY A 101 5.01 13.42 8.69
CA GLY A 101 6.33 13.50 9.29
C GLY A 101 6.22 13.12 10.76
N CYS A 102 7.09 12.24 11.28
CA CYS A 102 7.07 12.00 12.71
C CYS A 102 7.44 13.27 13.46
N THR A 103 6.75 13.53 14.57
CA THR A 103 7.13 14.57 15.51
C THR A 103 8.40 14.12 16.26
N CYS A 104 9.52 14.77 15.94
CA CYS A 104 10.85 14.78 16.58
C CYS A 104 11.91 13.70 16.20
N CYS A 105 13.10 14.24 15.89
CA CYS A 105 14.48 13.73 16.06
C CYS A 105 14.93 12.32 15.59
N SER A 106 14.12 11.52 14.90
CA SER A 106 14.64 10.29 14.29
C SER A 106 15.04 10.50 12.81
N PRO A 107 16.26 10.15 12.38
CA PRO A 107 16.68 10.19 10.97
C PRO A 107 15.89 9.22 10.06
N MET A 108 14.97 8.43 10.62
CA MET A 108 14.04 7.57 9.88
C MET A 108 12.80 8.28 9.34
N CYS A 109 12.60 9.56 9.66
CA CYS A 109 11.41 10.34 9.30
C CYS A 109 11.55 11.06 7.95
N GLU A 110 12.76 11.10 7.42
CA GLU A 110 13.04 11.60 6.08
C GLU A 110 12.97 10.40 5.13
N ASN A 111 12.24 10.52 4.02
CA ASN A 111 12.20 9.55 2.91
C ASN A 111 11.12 8.44 2.96
N ASN A 112 9.98 8.69 3.60
CA ASN A 112 8.79 7.81 3.46
C ASN A 112 8.09 8.06 2.12
N VAL A 113 7.78 7.00 1.37
CA VAL A 113 6.96 7.17 0.15
C VAL A 113 5.59 7.74 0.50
N GLN A 114 4.97 8.43 -0.46
CA GLN A 114 3.65 9.02 -0.27
C GLN A 114 2.60 7.98 0.10
N TRP A 115 1.63 8.36 0.92
CA TRP A 115 0.40 7.61 1.07
C TRP A 115 -0.42 7.75 -0.20
N LEU A 116 -1.13 6.69 -0.60
CA LEU A 116 -1.88 6.66 -1.85
C LEU A 116 -3.32 6.23 -1.60
N ARG A 117 -4.25 6.83 -2.34
CA ARG A 117 -5.55 6.22 -2.60
C ARG A 117 -5.52 5.66 -4.01
N LEU A 118 -5.81 4.37 -4.12
CA LEU A 118 -5.89 3.62 -5.36
C LEU A 118 -7.33 3.16 -5.54
N VAL A 119 -7.86 3.29 -6.75
CA VAL A 119 -9.26 2.99 -7.06
C VAL A 119 -9.34 2.21 -8.35
N ASP A 120 -10.24 1.25 -8.42
CA ASP A 120 -10.67 0.65 -9.67
C ASP A 120 -11.71 1.56 -10.33
N ASP A 121 -11.25 2.26 -11.37
CA ASP A 121 -12.05 3.14 -12.21
C ASP A 121 -12.44 2.51 -13.56
N ASN A 122 -12.06 1.25 -13.80
CA ASN A 122 -12.27 0.57 -15.07
C ASN A 122 -12.98 -0.79 -14.94
N ASP A 123 -13.53 -1.10 -13.76
CA ASP A 123 -14.30 -2.32 -13.49
C ASP A 123 -13.49 -3.60 -13.80
N MET A 124 -12.22 -3.60 -13.38
CA MET A 124 -11.29 -4.72 -13.62
C MET A 124 -11.07 -5.60 -12.40
N SER A 125 -11.51 -5.14 -11.22
CA SER A 125 -11.39 -5.85 -9.96
C SER A 125 -12.48 -6.89 -9.80
N VAL A 126 -12.19 -7.91 -9.01
CA VAL A 126 -13.08 -9.04 -8.73
C VAL A 126 -13.10 -9.28 -7.21
N GLY A 127 -14.23 -9.73 -6.66
CA GLY A 127 -14.32 -10.11 -5.25
C GLY A 127 -14.38 -8.92 -4.30
N ASN A 128 -15.13 -7.87 -4.69
CA ASN A 128 -15.58 -6.78 -3.81
C ASN A 128 -14.44 -6.02 -3.12
N ILE A 129 -13.40 -5.70 -3.89
CA ILE A 129 -12.36 -4.74 -3.49
C ILE A 129 -12.11 -3.81 -4.67
N ASP A 130 -12.58 -2.57 -4.56
CA ASP A 130 -12.39 -1.53 -5.58
C ASP A 130 -11.45 -0.41 -5.10
N THR A 131 -11.23 -0.28 -3.79
CA THR A 131 -10.45 0.83 -3.25
C THR A 131 -9.36 0.32 -2.30
N VAL A 132 -8.11 0.75 -2.54
CA VAL A 132 -6.97 0.40 -1.71
C VAL A 132 -6.25 1.67 -1.25
N TYR A 133 -6.13 1.82 0.06
CA TYR A 133 -5.30 2.86 0.66
C TYR A 133 -3.96 2.28 1.09
N ARG A 134 -2.89 2.95 0.66
CA ARG A 134 -1.53 2.68 1.12
C ARG A 134 -1.15 3.73 2.14
N VAL A 135 -1.04 3.32 3.40
CA VAL A 135 -0.77 4.21 4.55
C VAL A 135 0.30 3.61 5.45
N GLU A 136 0.71 4.36 6.48
CA GLU A 136 1.73 3.93 7.46
C GLU A 136 3.03 3.46 6.80
N THR A 137 3.46 4.24 5.80
CA THR A 137 4.65 3.96 5.01
C THR A 137 5.92 4.31 5.76
N ALA A 138 6.93 3.43 5.78
CA ALA A 138 8.28 3.77 6.24
C ALA A 138 9.30 3.50 5.12
N GLY A 139 10.19 4.46 4.84
CA GLY A 139 11.21 4.33 3.80
C GLY A 139 10.66 4.28 2.37
N GLY A 140 11.43 3.68 1.47
CA GLY A 140 11.11 3.49 0.04
C GLY A 140 11.30 4.72 -0.85
N SER A 141 11.49 5.92 -0.29
CA SER A 141 11.81 7.08 -1.13
C SER A 141 13.25 7.05 -1.60
N ARG A 142 13.46 7.57 -2.80
CA ARG A 142 14.78 7.76 -3.38
C ARG A 142 15.62 8.71 -2.50
N PRO A 143 16.92 8.41 -2.29
CA PRO A 143 17.82 9.33 -1.60
C PRO A 143 17.93 10.66 -2.35
N ALA A 144 18.13 11.75 -1.60
CA ALA A 144 18.25 13.10 -2.15
C ALA A 144 19.38 13.23 -3.20
N THR A 145 20.43 12.40 -3.07
CA THR A 145 21.52 12.32 -4.06
C THR A 145 21.91 10.87 -4.34
N CYS A 146 22.47 10.61 -5.51
CA CYS A 146 22.99 9.28 -5.90
C CYS A 146 24.48 9.11 -5.57
N LYS A 147 25.08 10.01 -4.79
CA LYS A 147 26.51 9.97 -4.48
C LYS A 147 26.78 8.73 -3.62
N GLY A 148 27.66 7.85 -4.09
CA GLY A 148 28.02 6.62 -3.39
C GLY A 148 27.01 5.47 -3.53
N GLN A 149 25.99 5.62 -4.37
CA GLN A 149 25.03 4.57 -4.69
C GLN A 149 25.45 3.79 -5.94
N GLU A 150 25.10 2.52 -6.01
CA GLU A 150 25.29 1.70 -7.20
C GLU A 150 24.45 2.21 -8.39
N LYS A 151 24.74 1.70 -9.61
CA LYS A 151 23.97 2.04 -10.81
C LYS A 151 22.48 1.65 -10.69
N ALA A 152 22.19 0.59 -9.94
CA ALA A 152 20.86 0.18 -9.52
C ALA A 152 20.97 -0.30 -8.06
N PHE A 153 20.05 0.15 -7.21
CA PHE A 153 20.04 -0.22 -5.80
C PHE A 153 18.61 -0.30 -5.27
N GLU A 154 18.45 -1.03 -4.17
CA GLU A 154 17.17 -1.25 -3.51
C GLU A 154 17.09 -0.43 -2.22
N VAL A 155 15.93 0.16 -1.94
CA VAL A 155 15.67 0.95 -0.73
C VAL A 155 14.61 0.23 0.11
N PRO A 156 14.88 -0.05 1.40
CA PRO A 156 13.90 -0.66 2.30
C PRO A 156 12.63 0.19 2.42
N TYR A 157 11.47 -0.46 2.43
CA TYR A 157 10.14 0.15 2.42
C TYR A 157 9.16 -0.67 3.27
N THR A 158 8.25 -0.08 4.03
CA THR A 158 7.06 -0.80 4.54
C THR A 158 5.82 0.00 4.26
N ALA A 159 4.68 -0.68 4.20
CA ALA A 159 3.37 -0.04 4.22
C ALA A 159 2.28 -0.97 4.71
N GLN A 160 1.18 -0.35 5.15
CA GLN A 160 -0.12 -0.97 5.31
C GLN A 160 -0.98 -0.73 4.08
N TYR A 161 -1.70 -1.76 3.67
CA TYR A 161 -2.73 -1.68 2.63
C TYR A 161 -4.09 -1.95 3.25
N TRP A 162 -4.95 -0.93 3.23
CA TRP A 162 -6.32 -1.00 3.71
C TRP A 162 -7.24 -1.11 2.49
N MET A 163 -7.96 -2.23 2.41
CA MET A 163 -8.71 -2.63 1.22
C MET A 163 -10.21 -2.55 1.53
N TYR A 164 -10.93 -1.84 0.66
CA TYR A 164 -12.31 -1.46 0.84
C TYR A 164 -13.17 -1.83 -0.37
N SER A 165 -14.47 -1.95 -0.09
CA SER A 165 -15.54 -2.15 -1.06
C SER A 165 -16.53 -0.98 -1.01
N ASN A 166 -17.01 -0.53 -2.15
CA ASN A 166 -18.18 0.34 -2.28
C ASN A 166 -19.51 -0.45 -2.21
N GLU A 167 -19.46 -1.77 -2.42
CA GLU A 167 -20.57 -2.70 -2.25
C GLU A 167 -20.61 -3.27 -0.83
N THR A 168 -21.82 -3.50 -0.32
CA THR A 168 -22.08 -3.99 1.04
C THR A 168 -21.81 -5.49 1.16
#